data_AF-K4GV08-F1
#
_entry.id   AF-K4GV08-F1
#
_cell.length_a   1.000
_cell.length_b   1.000
_cell.length_c   1.000
_cell.angle_alpha   90.00
_cell.angle_beta   90.00
_cell.angle_gamma   90.00
#
_symmetry.space_group_name_H-M   'P 1'
#
loop_
_entity.id
_entity.type
_entity.pdbx_description
1 polymer ?
#
loop_
_entity_poly.entity_id
_entity_poly.type
_entity_poly.pdbx_seq_one_letter_code
_entity_poly.pdbx_strand_id
1 'polypeptide(L)'
;ASAENIPELPDDYNGSREDVSDDYLAKDLERIKLAGTPPNILIYVGSDPRKDKFEEIKSVITECVDINAYTIYQLLDEHVLRLPWIGNTLLLIIAAPEPISDAVSKQFQVFMLKGGKVLGLSTSFTFGGIQIKSKKELTDSVQAFIFSKAKDHEIKLNVLASGEVFESKLGEEPSPVKLLGYLNSTDKDMMIVHL
;
A
#
# COMPACT_ATOMS: atom_id res chain seq x y z
N ALA A 1 24.83 11.75 -62.96
CA ALA A 1 25.40 10.67 -62.14
C ALA A 1 24.55 10.54 -60.90
N SER A 2 23.88 9.40 -60.76
CA SER A 2 23.11 9.02 -59.58
C SER A 2 24.04 8.64 -58.43
N ALA A 3 23.58 8.83 -57.19
CA ALA A 3 24.08 8.11 -56.03
C ALA A 3 22.92 7.91 -55.05
N GLU A 4 22.14 6.86 -55.31
CA GLU A 4 21.39 6.13 -54.29
C GLU A 4 22.40 5.37 -53.42
N ASN A 5 22.55 5.75 -52.14
CA ASN A 5 22.93 4.84 -51.05
C ASN A 5 22.95 5.60 -49.72
N ILE A 6 21.85 5.56 -48.97
CA ILE A 6 21.91 5.68 -47.52
C ILE A 6 21.10 4.51 -46.97
N PRO A 7 21.69 3.58 -46.20
CA PRO A 7 20.94 2.49 -45.60
C PRO A 7 20.00 3.05 -44.52
N GLU A 8 18.73 2.69 -44.58
CA GLU A 8 17.76 2.93 -43.52
C GLU A 8 18.14 2.11 -42.28
N LEU A 9 18.27 2.79 -41.15
CA LEU A 9 18.49 2.15 -39.86
C LEU A 9 17.14 1.62 -39.34
N PRO A 10 17.07 0.39 -38.80
CA PRO A 10 15.85 -0.08 -38.15
C PRO A 10 15.64 0.69 -36.83
N ASP A 11 14.56 1.46 -36.77
CA ASP A 11 14.11 2.23 -35.60
C ASP A 11 13.01 1.44 -34.87
N ASP A 12 13.42 0.37 -34.18
CA ASP A 12 12.49 -0.47 -33.43
C ASP A 12 13.18 -0.99 -32.16
N TYR A 13 13.72 -0.06 -31.35
CA TYR A 13 14.00 -0.36 -29.95
C TYR A 13 12.67 -0.54 -29.23
N ASN A 14 12.06 -1.71 -29.43
CA ASN A 14 10.95 -2.17 -28.61
C ASN A 14 11.55 -2.56 -27.26
N GLY A 15 11.82 -1.53 -26.44
CA GLY A 15 12.11 -1.70 -25.04
C GLY A 15 10.90 -2.35 -24.41
N SER A 16 10.95 -3.68 -24.31
CA SER A 16 10.04 -4.47 -23.50
C SER A 16 10.19 -4.00 -22.05
N ARG A 17 9.48 -2.93 -21.71
CA ARG A 17 9.19 -2.58 -20.33
C ARG A 17 8.27 -3.65 -19.82
N GLU A 18 8.88 -4.62 -19.14
CA GLU A 18 8.18 -5.51 -18.23
C GLU A 18 7.64 -4.67 -17.06
N ASP A 19 6.49 -4.02 -17.29
CA ASP A 19 5.69 -3.36 -16.26
C ASP A 19 4.32 -4.03 -16.21
N VAL A 20 4.31 -5.27 -15.72
CA VAL A 20 3.07 -6.00 -15.42
C VAL A 20 2.53 -5.48 -14.09
N SER A 21 2.01 -4.24 -14.09
CA SER A 21 1.24 -3.67 -12.97
C SER A 21 0.56 -2.33 -13.31
N ASP A 22 1.11 -1.53 -14.24
CA ASP A 22 0.68 -0.14 -14.41
C ASP A 22 -0.60 0.04 -15.23
N ASP A 23 -0.94 -0.94 -16.08
CA ASP A 23 -2.09 -0.84 -16.99
C ASP A 23 -3.44 -0.82 -16.23
N TYR A 24 -3.50 -1.46 -15.06
CA TYR A 24 -4.70 -1.43 -14.20
C TYR A 24 -4.87 -0.08 -13.49
N LEU A 25 -3.78 0.51 -13.02
CA LEU A 25 -3.80 1.83 -12.37
C LEU A 25 -4.24 2.92 -13.36
N ALA A 26 -3.74 2.86 -14.59
CA ALA A 26 -4.12 3.80 -15.65
C ALA A 26 -5.61 3.71 -15.97
N LYS A 27 -6.16 2.50 -16.12
CA LYS A 27 -7.59 2.27 -16.41
C LYS A 27 -8.52 2.73 -15.30
N ASP A 28 -8.15 2.48 -14.04
CA ASP A 28 -8.92 2.96 -12.88
C ASP A 28 -8.90 4.49 -12.81
N LEU A 29 -7.74 5.10 -13.05
CA LEU A 29 -7.59 6.54 -13.04
C LEU A 29 -8.36 7.21 -14.18
N GLU A 30 -8.40 6.61 -15.38
CA GLU A 30 -9.22 7.11 -16.49
C GLU A 30 -10.72 7.05 -16.18
N ARG A 31 -11.19 5.93 -15.61
CA ARG A 31 -12.60 5.80 -15.17
C ARG A 31 -12.98 6.84 -14.13
N ILE A 32 -12.09 7.16 -13.20
CA ILE A 32 -12.35 8.15 -12.15
C ILE A 32 -12.25 9.58 -12.70
N LYS A 33 -11.27 9.88 -13.56
CA LYS A 33 -11.12 11.20 -14.21
C LYS A 33 -12.33 11.60 -15.06
N LEU A 34 -13.02 10.62 -15.66
CA LEU A 34 -14.27 10.84 -16.41
C LEU A 34 -15.40 11.45 -15.56
N ALA A 35 -15.36 11.34 -14.23
CA ALA A 35 -16.35 11.93 -13.33
C ALA A 35 -16.11 13.44 -13.03
N GLY A 36 -15.02 14.03 -13.52
CA GLY A 36 -14.70 15.45 -13.33
C GLY A 36 -14.24 15.84 -11.91
N THR A 37 -14.30 14.92 -10.95
CA THR A 37 -13.80 15.09 -9.58
C THR A 37 -12.50 14.32 -9.37
N PRO A 38 -11.47 14.91 -8.72
CA PRO A 38 -10.26 14.19 -8.36
C PRO A 38 -10.57 12.95 -7.49
N PRO A 39 -9.88 11.81 -7.68
CA PRO A 39 -10.03 10.64 -6.82
C PRO A 39 -9.73 10.96 -5.35
N ASN A 40 -10.42 10.29 -4.41
CA ASN A 40 -10.11 10.44 -2.99
C ASN A 40 -9.07 9.43 -2.51
N ILE A 41 -8.16 9.91 -1.67
CA ILE A 41 -7.37 9.09 -0.75
C ILE A 41 -8.00 9.28 0.64
N LEU A 42 -8.41 8.17 1.26
CA LEU A 42 -9.02 8.19 2.58
C LEU A 42 -8.03 7.68 3.63
N ILE A 43 -7.94 8.36 4.77
CA ILE A 43 -7.07 7.98 5.88
C ILE A 43 -7.93 7.64 7.10
N TYR A 44 -7.87 6.39 7.55
CA TYR A 44 -8.51 5.90 8.77
C TYR A 44 -7.47 5.74 9.88
N VAL A 45 -7.65 6.43 11.01
CA VAL A 45 -6.70 6.44 12.14
C VAL A 45 -7.23 5.76 13.41
N GLY A 46 -8.35 5.02 13.30
CA GLY A 46 -9.02 4.37 14.43
C GLY A 46 -10.18 5.18 15.03
N SER A 47 -10.80 4.61 16.07
CA SER A 47 -11.98 5.19 16.74
C SER A 47 -11.69 6.39 17.64
N ASP A 48 -10.42 6.62 18.02
CA ASP A 48 -9.97 7.85 18.65
C ASP A 48 -9.35 8.75 17.57
N PRO A 49 -10.11 9.71 17.00
CA PRO A 49 -9.63 10.58 15.95
C PRO A 49 -8.68 11.63 16.53
N ARG A 50 -7.49 11.21 16.92
CA ARG A 50 -6.44 12.13 17.29
C ARG A 50 -6.02 12.89 16.02
N LYS A 51 -6.39 14.17 15.96
CA LYS A 51 -6.20 15.03 14.78
C LYS A 51 -4.74 15.17 14.37
N ASP A 52 -3.83 15.07 15.32
CA ASP A 52 -2.38 15.06 15.13
C ASP A 52 -1.94 13.93 14.18
N LYS A 53 -2.37 12.69 14.42
CA LYS A 53 -2.02 11.54 13.59
C LYS A 53 -2.48 11.68 12.15
N PHE A 54 -3.70 12.18 11.94
CA PHE A 54 -4.24 12.37 10.59
C PHE A 54 -3.39 13.38 9.80
N GLU A 55 -3.08 14.54 10.38
CA GLU A 55 -2.29 15.56 9.68
C GLU A 55 -0.84 15.10 9.47
N GLU A 56 -0.25 14.36 10.39
CA GLU A 56 1.09 13.78 10.23
C GLU A 56 1.15 12.83 9.03
N ILE A 57 0.23 11.86 8.96
CA ILE A 57 0.16 10.92 7.83
C ILE A 57 -0.14 11.67 6.54
N LYS A 58 -1.10 12.61 6.56
CA LYS A 58 -1.44 13.41 5.40
C LYS A 58 -0.23 14.19 4.87
N SER A 59 0.59 14.79 5.75
CA SER A 59 1.82 15.49 5.35
C SER A 59 2.77 14.57 4.58
N VAL A 60 3.03 13.36 5.10
CA VAL A 60 3.89 12.38 4.43
C VAL A 60 3.32 11.96 3.07
N ILE A 61 2.00 11.74 2.99
CA ILE A 61 1.36 11.36 1.73
C ILE A 61 1.42 12.50 0.71
N THR A 62 1.25 13.76 1.12
CA THR A 62 1.38 14.91 0.21
C THR A 62 2.77 15.10 -0.38
N GLU A 63 3.81 14.55 0.26
CA GLU A 63 5.17 14.51 -0.31
C GLU A 63 5.35 13.37 -1.34
N CYS A 64 4.46 12.39 -1.33
CA CYS A 64 4.53 11.19 -2.15
C CYS A 64 3.63 11.24 -3.40
N VAL A 65 2.66 12.17 -3.45
CA VAL A 65 1.66 12.27 -4.53
C VAL A 65 1.51 13.71 -5.02
N ASP A 66 1.06 13.90 -6.27
CA ASP A 66 0.65 15.22 -6.76
C ASP A 66 -0.61 15.69 -6.02
N ILE A 67 -0.45 16.71 -5.19
CA ILE A 67 -1.53 17.30 -4.38
C ILE A 67 -2.69 17.86 -5.20
N ASN A 68 -2.48 18.14 -6.49
CA ASN A 68 -3.52 18.65 -7.38
C ASN A 68 -4.30 17.51 -8.06
N ALA A 69 -3.78 16.28 -8.01
CA ALA A 69 -4.38 15.11 -8.66
C ALA A 69 -5.35 14.35 -7.75
N TYR A 70 -5.32 14.57 -6.43
CA TYR A 70 -6.08 13.80 -5.46
C TYR A 70 -6.64 14.67 -4.35
N THR A 71 -7.76 14.23 -3.75
CA THR A 71 -8.28 14.84 -2.53
C THR A 71 -8.06 13.91 -1.34
N ILE A 72 -7.47 14.40 -0.25
CA ILE A 72 -7.12 13.59 0.92
C ILE A 72 -8.06 13.92 2.09
N TYR A 73 -8.80 12.92 2.58
CA TYR A 73 -9.78 13.07 3.66
C TYR A 73 -9.57 12.07 4.79
N GLN A 74 -9.93 12.50 6.01
CA GLN A 74 -10.05 11.59 7.15
C GLN A 74 -11.34 10.78 7.02
N LEU A 75 -11.22 9.46 7.21
CA LEU A 75 -12.35 8.55 7.28
C LEU A 75 -12.60 8.19 8.75
N LEU A 76 -13.79 8.53 9.26
CA LEU A 76 -14.24 8.25 10.62
C LEU A 76 -15.14 7.03 10.65
N ASP A 77 -15.27 6.36 11.81
CA ASP A 77 -16.16 5.21 11.98
C ASP A 77 -17.59 5.47 11.48
N GLU A 78 -18.14 6.65 11.81
CA GLU A 78 -19.48 7.04 11.36
C GLU A 78 -19.60 7.16 9.84
N HIS A 79 -18.54 7.62 9.18
CA HIS A 79 -18.49 7.73 7.72
C HIS A 79 -18.40 6.35 7.07
N VAL A 80 -17.61 5.43 7.66
CA VAL A 80 -17.47 4.06 7.15
C VAL A 80 -18.82 3.36 7.08
N LEU A 81 -19.67 3.58 8.10
CA LEU A 81 -20.94 2.86 8.27
C LEU A 81 -22.13 3.54 7.58
N ARG A 82 -22.05 4.84 7.29
CA ARG A 82 -23.22 5.62 6.82
C ARG A 82 -23.07 6.22 5.43
N LEU A 83 -21.84 6.51 5.00
CA LEU A 83 -21.61 7.22 3.74
C LEU A 83 -21.19 6.26 2.61
N PRO A 84 -21.52 6.56 1.34
CA PRO A 84 -21.14 5.74 0.19
C PRO A 84 -19.69 5.97 -0.27
N TRP A 85 -18.73 5.91 0.66
CA TRP A 85 -17.32 6.27 0.40
C TRP A 85 -16.60 5.32 -0.58
N ILE A 86 -16.97 4.05 -0.58
CA ILE A 86 -16.35 2.98 -1.39
C ILE A 86 -16.26 3.33 -2.87
N GLY A 87 -17.30 3.93 -3.44
CA GLY A 87 -17.39 4.19 -4.88
C GLY A 87 -16.51 5.35 -5.38
N ASN A 88 -16.02 6.19 -4.48
CA ASN A 88 -15.22 7.38 -4.82
C ASN A 88 -13.83 7.37 -4.17
N THR A 89 -13.36 6.20 -3.74
CA THR A 89 -12.07 6.04 -3.06
C THR A 89 -11.10 5.31 -3.95
N LEU A 90 -9.96 5.94 -4.25
CA LEU A 90 -8.86 5.31 -4.98
C LEU A 90 -7.99 4.46 -4.05
N LEU A 91 -7.66 5.00 -2.88
CA LEU A 91 -6.77 4.38 -1.91
C LEU A 91 -7.34 4.61 -0.49
N LEU A 92 -7.39 3.54 0.28
CA LEU A 92 -7.66 3.59 1.72
C LEU A 92 -6.36 3.34 2.49
N ILE A 93 -5.94 4.31 3.30
CA ILE A 93 -4.84 4.18 4.23
C ILE A 93 -5.40 3.85 5.61
N ILE A 94 -4.94 2.75 6.21
CA ILE A 94 -5.36 2.31 7.54
C ILE A 94 -4.16 2.43 8.48
N ALA A 95 -4.24 3.34 9.43
CA ALA A 95 -3.20 3.65 10.40
C ALA A 95 -3.72 3.58 11.84
N ALA A 96 -4.37 2.46 12.17
CA ALA A 96 -4.98 2.19 13.46
C ALA A 96 -4.23 1.04 14.17
N PRO A 97 -3.34 1.31 15.13
CA PRO A 97 -2.64 0.28 15.89
C PRO A 97 -3.57 -0.46 16.86
N GLU A 98 -4.68 0.16 17.27
CA GLU A 98 -5.71 -0.46 18.08
C GLU A 98 -6.63 -1.36 17.22
N PRO A 99 -7.29 -2.39 17.80
CA PRO A 99 -8.23 -3.24 17.06
C PRO A 99 -9.37 -2.44 16.43
N ILE A 100 -9.65 -2.75 15.17
CA ILE A 100 -10.77 -2.16 14.42
C ILE A 100 -12.03 -2.99 14.67
N SER A 101 -13.17 -2.33 14.85
CA SER A 101 -14.45 -3.03 15.05
C SER A 101 -14.83 -3.92 13.85
N ASP A 102 -15.50 -5.05 14.11
CA ASP A 102 -15.94 -5.98 13.06
C ASP A 102 -16.79 -5.31 11.97
N ALA A 103 -17.63 -4.35 12.37
CA ALA A 103 -18.50 -3.63 11.45
C ALA A 103 -17.69 -2.77 10.45
N VAL A 104 -16.67 -2.07 10.93
CA VAL A 104 -15.76 -1.25 10.10
C VAL A 104 -14.87 -2.16 9.24
N SER A 105 -14.28 -3.20 9.85
CA SER A 105 -13.44 -4.19 9.17
C SER A 105 -14.18 -4.84 7.98
N LYS A 106 -15.45 -5.19 8.16
CA LYS A 106 -16.29 -5.74 7.09
C LYS A 106 -16.47 -4.76 5.91
N GLN A 107 -16.61 -3.46 6.16
CA GLN A 107 -16.70 -2.48 5.08
C GLN A 107 -15.38 -2.33 4.31
N PHE A 108 -14.24 -2.40 5.00
CA PHE A 108 -12.92 -2.42 4.35
C PHE A 108 -12.74 -3.66 3.47
N GLN A 109 -13.21 -4.83 3.92
CA GLN A 109 -13.24 -6.04 3.09
C GLN A 109 -14.14 -5.88 1.87
N VAL A 110 -15.32 -5.26 1.99
CA VAL A 110 -16.20 -4.96 0.84
C VAL A 110 -15.51 -4.02 -0.16
N PHE A 111 -14.78 -3.03 0.32
CA PHE A 111 -13.98 -2.15 -0.54
C PHE A 111 -12.91 -2.93 -1.31
N MET A 112 -12.14 -3.80 -0.63
CA MET A 112 -11.13 -4.64 -1.27
C MET A 112 -11.74 -5.63 -2.28
N LEU A 113 -12.86 -6.27 -1.95
CA LEU A 113 -13.58 -7.19 -2.86
C LEU A 113 -14.07 -6.51 -4.15
N LYS A 114 -14.25 -5.18 -4.13
CA LYS A 114 -14.61 -4.38 -5.30
C LYS A 114 -13.38 -3.88 -6.09
N GLY A 115 -12.18 -4.31 -5.74
CA GLY A 115 -10.92 -3.88 -6.36
C GLY A 115 -10.29 -2.65 -5.72
N GLY A 116 -10.79 -2.21 -4.56
CA GLY A 116 -10.21 -1.12 -3.79
C GLY A 116 -8.81 -1.45 -3.28
N LYS A 117 -7.93 -0.43 -3.23
CA LYS A 117 -6.53 -0.58 -2.81
C LYS A 117 -6.37 -0.11 -1.36
N VAL A 118 -5.68 -0.90 -0.55
CA VAL A 118 -5.45 -0.60 0.87
C VAL A 118 -3.95 -0.52 1.16
N LEU A 119 -3.54 0.52 1.88
CA LEU A 119 -2.21 0.65 2.47
C LEU A 119 -2.33 0.63 4.00
N GLY A 120 -1.82 -0.43 4.64
CA GLY A 120 -1.74 -0.51 6.09
C GLY A 120 -0.43 0.09 6.61
N LEU A 121 -0.52 1.01 7.58
CA LEU A 121 0.64 1.63 8.24
C LEU A 121 0.54 1.40 9.74
N SER A 122 1.43 0.59 10.32
CA SER A 122 1.42 0.30 11.77
C SER A 122 0.02 -0.03 12.31
N THR A 123 -0.75 -0.81 11.55
CA THR A 123 -2.14 -1.11 11.86
C THR A 123 -2.31 -2.53 12.38
N SER A 124 -3.28 -2.74 13.27
CA SER A 124 -3.74 -4.06 13.70
C SER A 124 -4.60 -4.77 12.64
N PHE A 125 -5.03 -4.05 11.60
CA PHE A 125 -5.86 -4.60 10.54
C PHE A 125 -5.10 -5.65 9.73
N THR A 126 -5.68 -6.85 9.64
CA THR A 126 -5.10 -7.98 8.91
C THR A 126 -6.13 -8.63 8.01
N PHE A 127 -5.68 -9.13 6.84
CA PHE A 127 -6.51 -9.86 5.88
C PHE A 127 -5.65 -10.85 5.08
N GLY A 128 -6.29 -11.71 4.29
CA GLY A 128 -5.57 -12.58 3.34
C GLY A 128 -4.66 -13.64 3.99
N GLY A 129 -5.04 -14.17 5.15
CA GLY A 129 -4.27 -15.20 5.85
C GLY A 129 -3.00 -14.67 6.54
N ILE A 130 -2.81 -13.36 6.62
CA ILE A 130 -1.76 -12.73 7.43
C ILE A 130 -2.29 -12.41 8.83
N GLN A 131 -1.42 -12.53 9.82
CA GLN A 131 -1.63 -12.08 11.19
C GLN A 131 -0.44 -11.27 11.68
N ILE A 132 -0.62 -10.56 12.79
CA ILE A 132 0.44 -9.83 13.47
C ILE A 132 0.85 -10.63 14.70
N LYS A 133 2.15 -10.75 14.91
CA LYS A 133 2.77 -11.44 16.04
C LYS A 133 3.67 -10.49 16.80
N SER A 134 3.52 -10.51 18.12
CA SER A 134 4.35 -9.72 19.03
C SER A 134 5.62 -10.49 19.41
N LYS A 135 6.76 -9.89 19.12
CA LYS A 135 8.14 -10.29 19.45
C LYS A 135 8.74 -9.22 20.37
N LYS A 136 8.44 -9.34 21.65
CA LYS A 136 8.83 -8.36 22.70
C LYS A 136 10.34 -8.16 22.80
N GLU A 137 11.12 -9.16 22.42
CA GLU A 137 12.58 -9.09 22.36
C GLU A 137 13.11 -8.09 21.31
N LEU A 138 12.28 -7.72 20.33
CA LEU A 138 12.62 -6.74 19.31
C LEU A 138 12.18 -5.32 19.69
N THR A 139 11.27 -5.14 20.64
CA THR A 139 10.74 -3.83 21.02
C THR A 139 11.85 -2.88 21.47
N ASP A 140 11.82 -1.66 20.98
CA ASP A 140 12.78 -0.58 21.26
C ASP A 140 14.25 -0.91 20.89
N SER A 141 14.45 -1.95 20.08
CA SER A 141 15.76 -2.30 19.55
C SER A 141 15.96 -1.74 18.14
N VAL A 142 17.19 -1.34 17.82
CA VAL A 142 17.56 -0.92 16.46
C VAL A 142 17.81 -2.18 15.62
N GLN A 143 16.95 -2.39 14.63
CA GLN A 143 17.00 -3.53 13.73
C GLN A 143 17.36 -3.08 12.31
N ALA A 144 18.16 -3.88 11.62
CA ALA A 144 18.42 -3.67 10.20
C ALA A 144 17.23 -4.17 9.39
N PHE A 145 16.50 -3.26 8.75
CA PHE A 145 15.41 -3.55 7.83
C PHE A 145 15.92 -3.58 6.39
N ILE A 146 15.53 -4.61 5.63
CA ILE A 146 15.85 -4.80 4.22
C ILE A 146 14.56 -4.70 3.42
N PHE A 147 14.55 -3.83 2.41
CA PHE A 147 13.47 -3.69 1.45
C PHE A 147 14.01 -3.90 0.03
N SER A 148 13.23 -4.57 -0.83
CA SER A 148 13.59 -4.77 -2.22
C SER A 148 12.37 -4.63 -3.12
N LYS A 149 12.44 -3.69 -4.07
CA LYS A 149 11.42 -3.54 -5.12
C LYS A 149 11.69 -4.50 -6.30
N ALA A 150 12.95 -4.85 -6.54
CA ALA A 150 13.43 -5.73 -7.60
C ALA A 150 14.66 -6.52 -7.12
N LYS A 151 14.86 -7.73 -7.65
CA LYS A 151 15.84 -8.72 -7.15
C LYS A 151 17.25 -8.18 -6.87
N ASP A 152 17.66 -7.13 -7.59
CA ASP A 152 19.05 -6.63 -7.55
C ASP A 152 19.22 -5.28 -6.83
N HIS A 153 18.14 -4.73 -6.24
CA HIS A 153 18.19 -3.44 -5.54
C HIS A 153 17.60 -3.58 -4.12
N GLU A 154 18.46 -3.98 -3.19
CA GLU A 154 18.15 -4.00 -1.77
C GLU A 154 18.49 -2.64 -1.13
N ILE A 155 17.54 -2.11 -0.38
CA ILE A 155 17.71 -0.93 0.46
C ILE A 155 17.78 -1.42 1.90
N LYS A 156 18.86 -1.05 2.60
CA LYS A 156 19.07 -1.35 4.01
C LYS A 156 18.89 -0.08 4.84
N LEU A 157 18.02 -0.15 5.84
CA LEU A 157 17.73 0.94 6.78
C LEU A 157 17.87 0.40 8.20
N ASN A 158 18.33 1.23 9.13
CA ASN A 158 18.25 0.89 10.56
C ASN A 158 16.99 1.54 11.12
N VAL A 159 16.10 0.74 11.71
CA VAL A 159 14.81 1.18 12.23
C VAL A 159 14.66 0.80 13.69
N LEU A 160 13.93 1.59 14.46
CA LEU A 160 13.51 1.21 15.81
C LEU A 160 12.31 0.28 15.69
N ALA A 161 12.44 -0.97 16.15
CA ALA A 161 11.38 -1.95 16.00
C ALA A 161 10.29 -1.80 17.07
N SER A 162 9.02 -1.89 16.65
CA SER A 162 7.86 -1.93 17.57
C SER A 162 7.74 -3.26 18.32
N GLY A 163 8.37 -4.31 17.79
CA GLY A 163 8.15 -5.68 18.22
C GLY A 163 6.99 -6.37 17.52
N GLU A 164 6.26 -5.71 16.63
CA GLU A 164 5.18 -6.34 15.86
C GLU A 164 5.66 -6.72 14.46
N VAL A 165 5.44 -7.98 14.07
CA VAL A 165 5.86 -8.54 12.77
C VAL A 165 4.69 -9.27 12.11
N PHE A 166 4.68 -9.35 10.78
CA PHE A 166 3.68 -10.15 10.06
C PHE A 166 4.07 -11.63 10.05
N GLU A 167 3.06 -12.50 10.08
CA GLU A 167 3.20 -13.94 9.98
C GLU A 167 2.05 -14.50 9.13
N SER A 168 2.31 -15.53 8.33
CA SER A 168 1.27 -16.26 7.61
C SER A 168 0.59 -17.28 8.53
N LYS A 169 -0.74 -17.36 8.51
CA LYS A 169 -1.50 -18.32 9.31
C LYS A 169 -1.23 -19.74 8.83
N LEU A 170 -0.82 -20.59 9.76
CA LEU A 170 -0.56 -22.01 9.51
C LEU A 170 -1.88 -22.74 9.16
N GLY A 171 -1.94 -23.36 7.97
CA GLY A 171 -3.04 -24.27 7.57
C GLY A 171 -4.07 -23.70 6.59
N GLU A 172 -3.95 -22.45 6.16
CA GLU A 172 -4.69 -21.92 5.01
C GLU A 172 -3.87 -22.16 3.73
N GLU A 173 -4.53 -22.36 2.57
CA GLU A 173 -3.82 -22.45 1.28
C GLU A 173 -2.87 -21.25 1.13
N PRO A 174 -1.69 -21.42 0.49
CA PRO A 174 -0.72 -20.34 0.40
C PRO A 174 -1.37 -19.15 -0.30
N SER A 175 -1.78 -18.13 0.47
CA SER A 175 -2.14 -16.85 -0.11
C SER A 175 -0.89 -16.33 -0.83
N PRO A 176 -1.03 -15.68 -2.00
CA PRO A 176 0.10 -15.20 -2.78
C PRO A 176 0.72 -13.96 -2.12
N VAL A 177 1.14 -14.07 -0.86
CA VAL A 177 1.77 -13.00 -0.12
C VAL A 177 3.15 -12.77 -0.69
N LYS A 178 3.34 -11.61 -1.31
CA LYS A 178 4.65 -11.16 -1.74
C LYS A 178 5.33 -10.43 -0.59
N LEU A 179 6.44 -10.98 -0.11
CA LEU A 179 7.34 -10.30 0.82
C LEU A 179 8.10 -9.20 0.10
N LEU A 180 7.95 -7.95 0.55
CA LEU A 180 8.67 -6.79 0.00
C LEU A 180 9.78 -6.29 0.92
N GLY A 181 9.68 -6.58 2.22
CA GLY A 181 10.73 -6.22 3.16
C GLY A 181 10.65 -7.00 4.47
N TYR A 182 11.82 -7.20 5.08
CA TYR A 182 12.02 -8.02 6.27
C TYR A 182 13.09 -7.43 7.20
N LEU A 183 13.08 -7.81 8.48
CA LEU A 183 14.21 -7.55 9.37
C LEU A 183 15.33 -8.55 9.08
N ASN A 184 16.56 -8.08 9.04
CA ASN A 184 17.78 -8.88 8.89
C ASN A 184 18.11 -9.64 10.19
N SER A 185 17.14 -10.43 10.66
CA SER A 185 17.22 -11.38 11.77
C SER A 185 17.35 -12.81 11.22
N THR A 186 17.65 -13.77 12.10
CA THR A 186 17.70 -15.20 11.73
C THR A 186 16.39 -15.69 11.12
N ASP A 187 15.27 -15.15 11.58
CA ASP A 187 13.92 -15.56 11.18
C ASP A 187 13.42 -14.82 9.92
N LYS A 188 14.13 -13.77 9.46
CA LYS A 188 13.70 -12.86 8.39
C LYS A 188 12.27 -12.35 8.59
N ASP A 189 12.04 -11.74 9.74
CA ASP A 189 10.72 -11.26 10.15
C ASP A 189 10.06 -10.36 9.11
N MET A 190 8.81 -10.67 8.72
CA MET A 190 8.09 -9.98 7.64
C MET A 190 7.62 -8.60 8.11
N MET A 191 8.03 -7.55 7.41
CA MET A 191 7.70 -6.16 7.77
C MET A 191 6.86 -5.44 6.71
N ILE A 192 7.06 -5.76 5.43
CA ILE A 192 6.23 -5.23 4.34
C ILE A 192 5.74 -6.41 3.50
N VAL A 193 4.42 -6.53 3.42
CA VAL A 193 3.71 -7.57 2.68
C VAL A 193 2.81 -6.95 1.62
N HIS A 194 2.66 -7.64 0.50
CA HIS A 194 1.71 -7.30 -0.55
C HIS A 194 0.85 -8.53 -0.86
N LEU A 195 -0.46 -8.33 -0.92
CA LEU A 195 -1.50 -9.35 -1.07
C LEU A 195 -2.25 -9.15 -2.38
#